data_AF-V5I0E7-F1
#
_entry.id   AF-V5I0E7-F1
#
_cell.length_a   1.000
_cell.length_b   1.000
_cell.length_c   1.000
_cell.angle_alpha   90.00
_cell.angle_beta   90.00
_cell.angle_gamma   90.00
#
_symmetry.space_group_name_H-M   'P 1'
#
loop_
_entity.id
_entity.type
_entity.pdbx_description
1 polymer ?
#
loop_
_entity_poly.entity_id
_entity_poly.type
_entity_poly.pdbx_seq_one_letter_code
_entity_poly.pdbx_strand_id
1 'polypeptide(L)'
;KWPNLPPNVLEHIFSYLDLSSSRSCSLVCKSWYVLLNDENNDVWRMHCVRKLAEEALKSDLLWSVPSCKAKLRALYHAWDPRECSRNIYIKPNGFTLHRNPVAQSTDAAKGKLGFAAGRHCWEVWWEGPLGTVAVVGIATKEAPLQCPGYVALLGSNAESWGWNLVDNHLLHDGDSQGNYPLLNNAPKYQVGERIRVILDCEDNTLAFERNYQFLGVAFRGLPDKKLYPAISAVYGNTEVSMVYLGHPLDG
;
A
#
# COMPACT_ATOMS: atom_id res chain seq x y z
N LYS A 1 -19.36 34.94 -16.16
CA LYS A 1 -18.63 33.80 -16.77
C LYS A 1 -17.99 33.00 -15.63
N TRP A 2 -18.35 31.72 -15.47
CA TRP A 2 -17.84 30.80 -14.43
C TRP A 2 -16.33 30.84 -14.12
N PRO A 3 -15.41 31.06 -15.09
CA PRO A 3 -13.97 31.20 -14.78
C PRO A 3 -13.58 32.45 -13.98
N ASN A 4 -14.49 33.41 -13.75
CA ASN A 4 -14.23 34.64 -12.98
C ASN A 4 -14.76 34.58 -11.55
N LEU A 5 -15.24 33.42 -11.08
CA LEU A 5 -15.65 33.28 -9.68
C LEU A 5 -14.43 33.37 -8.75
N PRO A 6 -14.56 34.01 -7.57
CA PRO A 6 -13.51 34.00 -6.56
C PRO A 6 -13.09 32.58 -6.14
N PRO A 7 -11.81 32.32 -5.83
CA PRO A 7 -11.32 30.99 -5.46
C PRO A 7 -12.09 30.33 -4.31
N ASN A 8 -12.43 31.09 -3.27
CA ASN A 8 -13.20 30.60 -2.12
C ASN A 8 -14.62 30.11 -2.50
N VAL A 9 -15.26 30.74 -3.49
CA VAL A 9 -16.56 30.28 -3.99
C VAL A 9 -16.40 28.99 -4.79
N LEU A 10 -15.36 28.89 -5.61
CA LEU A 10 -15.04 27.67 -6.36
C LEU A 10 -14.68 26.50 -5.42
N GLU A 11 -13.87 26.73 -4.38
CA GLU A 11 -13.56 25.72 -3.37
C GLU A 11 -14.81 25.23 -2.66
N HIS A 12 -15.69 26.15 -2.26
CA HIS A 12 -16.96 25.77 -1.63
C HIS A 12 -17.81 24.89 -2.56
N ILE A 13 -17.99 25.29 -3.82
CA ILE A 13 -18.74 24.50 -4.82
C ILE A 13 -18.09 23.13 -5.03
N PHE A 14 -16.79 23.08 -5.28
CA PHE A 14 -16.07 21.84 -5.57
C PHE A 14 -16.01 20.90 -4.36
N SER A 15 -16.13 21.40 -3.13
CA SER A 15 -16.20 20.57 -1.91
C SER A 15 -17.45 19.68 -1.83
N TYR A 16 -18.46 19.93 -2.66
CA TYR A 16 -19.67 19.10 -2.79
C TYR A 16 -19.60 18.09 -3.94
N LEU A 17 -18.61 18.19 -4.82
CA LEU A 17 -18.43 17.26 -5.92
C LEU A 17 -17.82 15.95 -5.42
N ASP A 18 -18.08 14.83 -6.11
CA ASP A 18 -17.33 13.61 -5.88
C ASP A 18 -15.93 13.69 -6.53
N LEU A 19 -15.05 12.74 -6.21
CA LEU A 19 -13.67 12.77 -6.69
C LEU A 19 -13.56 12.68 -8.22
N SER A 20 -14.50 11.98 -8.87
CA SER A 20 -14.54 11.84 -10.33
C SER A 20 -14.91 13.17 -11.00
N SER A 21 -15.90 13.85 -10.45
CA SER A 21 -16.35 15.17 -10.89
C SER A 21 -15.29 16.22 -10.64
N SER A 22 -14.64 16.20 -9.47
CA SER A 22 -13.49 17.08 -9.17
C SER A 22 -12.33 16.87 -10.16
N ARG A 23 -12.01 15.62 -10.52
CA ARG A 23 -11.03 15.33 -11.58
C ARG A 23 -11.48 15.90 -12.94
N SER A 24 -12.75 15.77 -13.27
CA SER A 24 -13.28 16.28 -14.54
C SER A 24 -13.21 17.82 -14.59
N CYS A 25 -13.55 18.49 -13.48
CA CYS A 25 -13.43 19.94 -13.34
C CYS A 25 -11.99 20.43 -13.48
N SER A 26 -11.00 19.69 -12.97
CA SER A 26 -9.59 20.11 -13.09
C SER A 26 -9.08 20.15 -14.54
N LEU A 27 -9.78 19.49 -15.48
CA LEU A 27 -9.42 19.48 -16.90
C LEU A 27 -10.08 20.61 -17.72
N VAL A 28 -11.00 21.38 -17.12
CA VAL A 28 -11.82 22.37 -17.86
C VAL A 28 -11.04 23.63 -18.19
N CYS A 29 -10.29 24.18 -17.22
CA CYS A 29 -9.50 25.39 -17.44
C CYS A 29 -8.32 25.50 -16.46
N LYS A 30 -7.33 26.33 -16.80
CA LYS A 30 -6.11 26.53 -15.99
C LYS A 30 -6.41 26.97 -14.55
N SER A 31 -7.41 27.84 -14.35
CA SER A 31 -7.79 28.32 -13.01
C SER A 31 -8.27 27.18 -12.12
N TRP A 32 -9.16 26.33 -12.62
CA TRP A 32 -9.69 25.19 -11.87
C TRP A 32 -8.65 24.10 -11.68
N TYR A 33 -7.80 23.88 -12.69
CA TYR A 33 -6.65 23.00 -12.59
C TYR A 33 -5.74 23.39 -11.43
N VAL A 34 -5.35 24.66 -11.33
CA VAL A 34 -4.48 25.16 -10.26
C VAL A 34 -5.14 24.97 -8.90
N LEU A 35 -6.41 25.40 -8.77
CA LEU A 35 -7.16 25.28 -7.52
C LEU A 35 -7.28 23.82 -7.07
N LEU A 36 -7.68 22.89 -7.94
CA LEU A 36 -7.87 21.48 -7.60
C LEU A 36 -6.55 20.70 -7.48
N ASN A 37 -5.43 21.25 -7.93
CA ASN A 37 -4.11 20.66 -7.70
C ASN A 37 -3.36 21.24 -6.51
N ASP A 38 -3.84 22.31 -5.89
CA ASP A 38 -3.44 22.64 -4.53
C ASP A 38 -3.99 21.55 -3.58
N GLU A 39 -3.12 20.65 -3.15
CA GLU A 39 -3.48 19.46 -2.37
C GLU A 39 -3.99 19.76 -0.95
N ASN A 40 -3.85 21.00 -0.50
CA ASN A 40 -4.20 21.45 0.85
C ASN A 40 -5.36 22.44 0.88
N ASN A 41 -6.04 22.70 -0.24
CA ASN A 41 -7.22 23.57 -0.25
C ASN A 41 -8.42 23.00 0.55
N ASP A 42 -9.50 23.77 0.67
CA ASP A 42 -10.67 23.34 1.45
C ASP A 42 -11.46 22.19 0.81
N VAL A 43 -11.36 22.01 -0.51
CA VAL A 43 -11.96 20.86 -1.22
C VAL A 43 -11.38 19.55 -0.66
N TRP A 44 -10.05 19.44 -0.61
CA TRP A 44 -9.38 18.24 -0.15
C TRP A 44 -9.49 18.06 1.36
N ARG A 45 -9.43 19.15 2.15
CA ARG A 45 -9.67 19.09 3.60
C ARG A 45 -11.06 18.52 3.91
N MET A 46 -12.09 19.01 3.21
CA MET A 46 -13.46 18.56 3.40
C MET A 46 -13.61 17.08 3.05
N HIS A 47 -13.04 16.63 1.93
CA HIS A 47 -13.04 15.21 1.58
C HIS A 47 -12.29 14.36 2.61
N CYS A 48 -11.14 14.83 3.09
CA CYS A 48 -10.34 14.14 4.10
C CYS A 48 -11.15 13.87 5.36
N VAL A 49 -11.73 14.92 5.94
CA VAL A 49 -12.50 14.83 7.20
C VAL A 49 -13.75 13.95 7.02
N ARG A 50 -14.39 13.98 5.85
CA ARG A 50 -15.58 13.16 5.57
C ARG A 50 -15.29 11.67 5.31
N LYS A 51 -14.07 11.32 4.91
CA LYS A 51 -13.74 9.96 4.42
C LYS A 51 -12.75 9.22 5.29
N LEU A 52 -11.80 9.91 5.92
CA LEU A 52 -10.83 9.27 6.82
C LEU A 52 -11.39 9.20 8.23
N ALA A 53 -11.03 8.13 8.93
CA ALA A 53 -11.30 8.01 10.35
C ALA A 53 -10.51 9.07 11.13
N GLU A 54 -11.13 9.62 12.17
CA GLU A 54 -10.51 10.65 13.02
C GLU A 54 -9.20 10.15 13.67
N GLU A 55 -9.16 8.88 14.07
CA GLU A 55 -7.97 8.22 14.62
C GLU A 55 -6.80 8.15 13.64
N ALA A 56 -7.07 7.98 12.34
CA ALA A 56 -6.02 7.97 11.31
C ALA A 56 -5.45 9.37 11.08
N LEU A 57 -6.27 10.42 11.24
CA LEU A 57 -5.85 11.82 11.08
C LEU A 57 -5.06 12.34 12.29
N LYS A 58 -5.33 11.81 13.49
CA LYS A 58 -4.69 12.22 14.74
C LYS A 58 -3.43 11.44 15.10
N SER A 59 -3.12 10.38 14.37
CA SER A 59 -1.95 9.51 14.61
C SER A 59 -0.84 9.76 13.60
N ASP A 60 0.34 9.19 13.87
CA ASP A 60 1.50 9.22 12.98
C ASP A 60 1.38 8.25 11.79
N LEU A 61 0.25 7.54 11.66
CA LEU A 61 -0.02 6.59 10.58
C LEU A 61 0.28 7.21 9.20
N LEU A 62 -0.18 8.44 8.99
CA LEU A 62 -0.14 9.14 7.70
C LEU A 62 0.96 10.21 7.62
N TRP A 63 1.99 10.14 8.47
CA TRP A 63 3.05 11.17 8.49
C TRP A 63 3.78 11.31 7.14
N SER A 64 3.95 10.21 6.39
CA SER A 64 4.63 10.18 5.08
C SER A 64 3.81 10.83 3.95
N VAL A 65 2.52 11.12 4.18
CA VAL A 65 1.61 11.74 3.21
C VAL A 65 0.98 12.99 3.81
N PRO A 66 1.69 14.13 3.82
CA PRO A 66 1.28 15.29 4.63
C PRO A 66 0.01 15.99 4.11
N SER A 67 -0.25 15.96 2.80
CA SER A 67 -1.37 16.69 2.20
C SER A 67 -2.71 15.96 2.32
N CYS A 68 -3.81 16.71 2.32
CA CYS A 68 -5.15 16.11 2.39
C CYS A 68 -5.43 15.23 1.16
N LYS A 69 -5.06 15.70 -0.04
CA LYS A 69 -5.20 14.90 -1.27
C LYS A 69 -4.39 13.61 -1.21
N ALA A 70 -3.16 13.64 -0.67
CA ALA A 70 -2.33 12.45 -0.53
C ALA A 70 -2.89 11.46 0.51
N LYS A 71 -3.41 11.94 1.64
CA LYS A 71 -4.09 11.10 2.66
C LYS A 71 -5.32 10.40 2.08
N LEU A 72 -6.14 11.11 1.30
CA LEU A 72 -7.25 10.52 0.56
C LEU A 72 -6.75 9.47 -0.42
N ARG A 73 -5.75 9.80 -1.24
CA ARG A 73 -5.14 8.86 -2.19
C ARG A 73 -4.69 7.59 -1.47
N ALA A 74 -4.02 7.71 -0.32
CA ALA A 74 -3.58 6.58 0.47
C ALA A 74 -4.76 5.69 0.90
N LEU A 75 -5.87 6.27 1.39
CA LEU A 75 -7.06 5.50 1.80
C LEU A 75 -7.67 4.67 0.65
N TYR A 76 -7.71 5.23 -0.56
CA TYR A 76 -8.24 4.51 -1.74
C TYR A 76 -7.32 3.38 -2.22
N HIS A 77 -6.04 3.38 -1.83
CA HIS A 77 -5.08 2.32 -2.14
C HIS A 77 -4.82 1.37 -0.96
N ALA A 78 -5.41 1.63 0.21
CA ALA A 78 -5.25 0.82 1.42
C ALA A 78 -5.76 -0.63 1.22
N TRP A 79 -5.64 -1.46 2.25
CA TRP A 79 -6.12 -2.85 2.25
C TRP A 79 -7.59 -2.98 1.85
N ASP A 80 -7.94 -3.97 1.03
CA ASP A 80 -9.33 -4.26 0.69
C ASP A 80 -9.92 -5.26 1.69
N PRO A 81 -10.98 -4.90 2.44
CA PRO A 81 -11.66 -5.84 3.34
C PRO A 81 -12.34 -7.02 2.62
N ARG A 82 -12.43 -6.98 1.28
CA ARG A 82 -12.97 -8.08 0.46
C ARG A 82 -11.86 -8.97 -0.11
N GLU A 83 -10.60 -8.54 -0.04
CA GLU A 83 -9.45 -9.28 -0.55
C GLU A 83 -8.50 -9.67 0.57
N CYS A 84 -9.06 -10.15 1.67
CA CYS A 84 -8.32 -10.71 2.79
C CYS A 84 -8.87 -12.08 3.16
N SER A 85 -8.03 -12.91 3.80
CA SER A 85 -8.48 -14.15 4.45
C SER A 85 -9.67 -13.87 5.38
N ARG A 86 -10.53 -14.87 5.57
CA ARG A 86 -11.60 -14.84 6.59
C ARG A 86 -11.11 -14.61 8.02
N ASN A 87 -9.81 -14.82 8.28
CA ASN A 87 -9.19 -14.60 9.59
C ASN A 87 -8.58 -13.19 9.74
N ILE A 88 -8.70 -12.34 8.72
CA ILE A 88 -8.22 -10.96 8.73
C ILE A 88 -9.41 -10.03 8.61
N TYR A 89 -9.37 -8.91 9.34
CA TYR A 89 -10.26 -7.78 9.13
C TYR A 89 -9.47 -6.48 9.08
N ILE A 90 -10.03 -5.46 8.44
CA ILE A 90 -9.43 -4.12 8.38
C ILE A 90 -9.97 -3.28 9.54
N LYS A 91 -9.09 -2.67 10.32
CA LYS A 91 -9.45 -1.81 11.46
C LYS A 91 -10.22 -0.57 10.99
N PRO A 92 -10.98 0.08 11.89
CA PRO A 92 -11.76 1.28 11.54
C PRO A 92 -10.95 2.42 10.90
N ASN A 93 -9.65 2.53 11.23
CA ASN A 93 -8.74 3.49 10.59
C ASN A 93 -8.62 3.32 9.07
N GLY A 94 -8.91 2.13 8.53
CA GLY A 94 -8.90 1.82 7.10
C GLY A 94 -7.53 1.49 6.50
N PHE A 95 -6.45 1.57 7.27
CA PHE A 95 -5.06 1.37 6.80
C PHE A 95 -4.37 0.15 7.44
N THR A 96 -4.89 -0.31 8.57
CA THR A 96 -4.31 -1.41 9.34
C THR A 96 -5.19 -2.64 9.21
N LEU A 97 -4.61 -3.76 8.81
CA LEU A 97 -5.25 -5.06 8.95
C LEU A 97 -4.91 -5.66 10.31
N HIS A 98 -5.83 -6.45 10.85
CA HIS A 98 -5.64 -7.25 12.06
C HIS A 98 -5.90 -8.71 11.72
N ARG A 99 -4.98 -9.61 12.12
CA ARG A 99 -5.14 -11.05 11.96
C ARG A 99 -5.59 -11.69 13.28
N ASN A 100 -6.73 -12.36 13.26
CA ASN A 100 -7.24 -13.12 14.40
C ASN A 100 -6.28 -14.25 14.83
N PRO A 101 -6.25 -14.63 16.12
CA PRO A 101 -5.31 -15.63 16.65
C PRO A 101 -5.73 -17.06 16.30
N VAL A 102 -5.61 -17.41 15.02
CA VAL A 102 -5.95 -18.73 14.48
C VAL A 102 -4.68 -19.57 14.31
N ALA A 103 -4.65 -20.72 14.96
CA ALA A 103 -3.55 -21.68 14.86
C ALA A 103 -3.56 -22.42 13.51
N GLN A 104 -2.38 -22.90 13.09
CA GLN A 104 -2.21 -23.70 11.87
C GLN A 104 -2.84 -23.06 10.62
N SER A 105 -2.70 -21.74 10.48
CA SER A 105 -3.22 -20.98 9.36
C SER A 105 -2.22 -19.91 8.95
N THR A 106 -2.05 -19.74 7.64
CA THR A 106 -1.40 -18.57 7.04
C THR A 106 -2.46 -17.79 6.31
N ASP A 107 -2.48 -16.48 6.53
CA ASP A 107 -3.54 -15.60 6.09
C ASP A 107 -2.94 -14.41 5.35
N ALA A 108 -3.48 -14.08 4.19
CA ALA A 108 -3.01 -13.02 3.32
C ALA A 108 -4.08 -11.95 3.09
N ALA A 109 -3.62 -10.77 2.68
CA ALA A 109 -4.45 -9.64 2.30
C ALA A 109 -3.84 -8.90 1.11
N LYS A 110 -4.71 -8.27 0.30
CA LYS A 110 -4.34 -7.46 -0.86
C LYS A 110 -4.86 -6.04 -0.74
N GLY A 111 -4.20 -5.09 -1.40
CA GLY A 111 -4.68 -3.72 -1.54
C GLY A 111 -5.94 -3.61 -2.41
N LYS A 112 -6.69 -2.52 -2.27
CA LYS A 112 -7.89 -2.21 -3.07
C LYS A 112 -7.61 -2.08 -4.56
N LEU A 113 -6.45 -1.53 -4.91
CA LEU A 113 -6.08 -1.21 -6.27
C LEU A 113 -4.84 -2.01 -6.66
N GLY A 114 -4.92 -2.61 -7.85
CA GLY A 114 -3.79 -3.24 -8.49
C GLY A 114 -3.33 -2.41 -9.68
N PHE A 115 -2.05 -2.51 -9.98
CA PHE A 115 -1.32 -1.68 -10.92
C PHE A 115 -0.88 -2.50 -12.13
N ALA A 116 -0.97 -1.90 -13.31
CA ALA A 116 -0.55 -2.53 -14.57
C ALA A 116 0.29 -1.58 -15.44
N ALA A 117 0.56 -0.36 -14.96
CA ALA A 117 1.32 0.65 -15.69
C ALA A 117 1.86 1.70 -14.71
N GLY A 118 3.00 2.30 -15.05
CA GLY A 118 3.65 3.32 -14.23
C GLY A 118 4.40 2.75 -13.02
N ARG A 119 4.95 3.66 -12.21
CA ARG A 119 5.73 3.34 -11.01
C ARG A 119 4.95 3.70 -9.76
N HIS A 120 4.92 2.78 -8.81
CA HIS A 120 4.08 2.81 -7.63
C HIS A 120 4.87 2.53 -6.36
N CYS A 121 4.55 3.25 -5.30
CA CYS A 121 5.27 3.20 -4.05
C CYS A 121 4.33 3.22 -2.84
N TRP A 122 4.57 2.34 -1.87
CA TRP A 122 3.86 2.29 -0.60
C TRP A 122 4.76 1.86 0.55
N GLU A 123 4.42 2.28 1.77
CA GLU A 123 5.03 1.79 3.00
C GLU A 123 4.18 0.68 3.61
N VAL A 124 4.84 -0.33 4.17
CA VAL A 124 4.25 -1.41 4.97
C VAL A 124 5.09 -1.63 6.23
N TRP A 125 4.41 -1.87 7.36
CA TRP A 125 5.08 -2.26 8.60
C TRP A 125 4.19 -3.14 9.47
N TRP A 126 4.83 -4.01 10.23
CA TRP A 126 4.22 -4.82 11.28
C TRP A 126 4.34 -4.08 12.61
N GLU A 127 3.23 -3.94 13.33
CA GLU A 127 3.18 -3.31 14.66
C GLU A 127 3.45 -4.32 15.79
N GLY A 128 3.40 -5.62 15.47
CA GLY A 128 3.67 -6.71 16.39
C GLY A 128 4.69 -7.73 15.86
N PRO A 129 4.88 -8.85 16.58
CA PRO A 129 5.78 -9.91 16.14
C PRO A 129 5.39 -10.47 14.76
N LEU A 130 6.41 -10.83 13.98
CA LEU A 130 6.24 -11.48 12.68
C LEU A 130 5.73 -12.92 12.81
N GLY A 131 6.10 -13.61 13.88
CA GLY A 131 5.93 -15.06 14.01
C GLY A 131 7.02 -15.83 13.27
N THR A 132 6.69 -17.04 12.83
CA THR A 132 7.64 -17.91 12.10
C THR A 132 7.76 -17.55 10.63
N VAL A 133 6.75 -16.89 10.06
CA VAL A 133 6.71 -16.46 8.66
C VAL A 133 5.95 -15.15 8.53
N ALA A 134 6.55 -14.16 7.86
CA ALA A 134 5.89 -12.92 7.50
C ALA A 134 6.44 -12.43 6.17
N VAL A 135 5.58 -12.37 5.16
CA VAL A 135 5.99 -12.08 3.79
C VAL A 135 5.30 -10.81 3.31
N VAL A 136 6.08 -9.90 2.73
CA VAL A 136 5.61 -8.69 2.05
C VAL A 136 5.92 -8.78 0.56
N GLY A 137 5.02 -8.29 -0.29
CA GLY A 137 5.29 -8.22 -1.72
C GLY A 137 4.06 -7.85 -2.53
N ILE A 138 3.86 -8.58 -3.62
CA ILE A 138 2.79 -8.34 -4.58
C ILE A 138 2.13 -9.66 -5.01
N ALA A 139 0.89 -9.57 -5.45
CA ALA A 139 0.13 -10.70 -5.94
C ALA A 139 -0.78 -10.30 -7.11
N THR A 140 -1.13 -11.27 -7.95
CA THR A 140 -2.23 -11.13 -8.91
C THR A 140 -3.58 -11.26 -8.19
N LYS A 141 -4.67 -11.10 -8.94
CA LYS A 141 -6.02 -11.28 -8.40
C LYS A 141 -6.27 -12.73 -7.97
N GLU A 142 -5.66 -13.67 -8.68
CA GLU A 142 -5.86 -15.11 -8.58
C GLU A 142 -5.12 -15.74 -7.39
N ALA A 143 -4.10 -15.06 -6.84
CA ALA A 143 -3.33 -15.60 -5.73
C ALA A 143 -4.22 -15.92 -4.50
N PRO A 144 -4.04 -17.09 -3.85
CA PRO A 144 -4.85 -17.51 -2.71
C PRO A 144 -4.65 -16.59 -1.49
N LEU A 145 -5.72 -16.42 -0.71
CA LEU A 145 -5.71 -15.56 0.47
C LEU A 145 -5.51 -16.33 1.79
N GLN A 146 -5.55 -17.65 1.77
CA GLN A 146 -5.41 -18.48 2.97
C GLN A 146 -4.86 -19.85 2.61
N CYS A 147 -4.06 -20.43 3.49
CA CYS A 147 -3.73 -21.86 3.45
C CYS A 147 -3.53 -22.44 4.87
N PRO A 148 -3.71 -23.76 5.05
CA PRO A 148 -3.37 -24.44 6.29
C PRO A 148 -1.86 -24.41 6.58
N GLY A 149 -1.50 -24.45 7.86
CA GLY A 149 -0.13 -24.46 8.35
C GLY A 149 0.51 -23.07 8.44
N TYR A 150 1.74 -23.03 8.98
CA TYR A 150 2.55 -21.82 9.05
C TYR A 150 3.60 -21.84 7.94
N VAL A 151 3.24 -21.32 6.77
CA VAL A 151 4.04 -21.39 5.55
C VAL A 151 4.14 -20.02 4.89
N ALA A 152 5.09 -19.86 3.98
CA ALA A 152 5.17 -18.64 3.18
C ALA A 152 4.17 -18.70 2.03
N LEU A 153 2.94 -18.23 2.28
CA LEU A 153 1.86 -18.27 1.29
C LEU A 153 2.16 -17.36 0.09
N LEU A 154 2.59 -16.12 0.35
CA LEU A 154 3.00 -15.21 -0.71
C LEU A 154 4.34 -15.68 -1.30
N GLY A 155 4.38 -15.91 -2.60
CA GLY A 155 5.52 -16.53 -3.30
C GLY A 155 5.42 -18.05 -3.45
N SER A 156 4.40 -18.72 -2.88
CA SER A 156 4.24 -20.18 -2.98
C SER A 156 3.76 -20.70 -4.34
N ASN A 157 3.46 -19.79 -5.27
CA ASN A 157 2.96 -20.08 -6.61
C ASN A 157 3.32 -18.95 -7.58
N ALA A 158 3.11 -19.18 -8.87
CA ALA A 158 3.34 -18.22 -9.95
C ALA A 158 2.49 -16.92 -9.86
N GLU A 159 1.48 -16.86 -8.99
CA GLU A 159 0.56 -15.72 -8.88
C GLU A 159 1.01 -14.70 -7.82
N SER A 160 2.17 -14.90 -7.17
CA SER A 160 2.69 -13.95 -6.17
C SER A 160 4.22 -13.93 -6.05
N TRP A 161 4.74 -12.79 -5.59
CA TRP A 161 6.17 -12.54 -5.34
C TRP A 161 6.32 -11.94 -3.95
N GLY A 162 7.20 -12.49 -3.12
CA GLY A 162 7.28 -12.12 -1.71
C GLY A 162 8.69 -12.11 -1.15
N TRP A 163 8.95 -11.19 -0.24
CA TRP A 163 10.13 -11.16 0.61
C TRP A 163 9.75 -11.60 2.03
N ASN A 164 10.28 -12.73 2.50
CA ASN A 164 10.10 -13.21 3.85
C ASN A 164 11.03 -12.46 4.82
N LEU A 165 10.42 -11.70 5.72
CA LEU A 165 11.12 -10.80 6.63
C LEU A 165 11.79 -11.51 7.82
N VAL A 166 11.45 -12.79 8.05
CA VAL A 166 11.97 -13.58 9.17
C VAL A 166 13.37 -14.14 8.87
N ASP A 167 13.57 -14.61 7.64
CA ASP A 167 14.78 -15.29 7.17
C ASP A 167 15.49 -14.57 6.02
N ASN A 168 14.96 -13.43 5.56
CA ASN A 168 15.53 -12.62 4.49
C ASN A 168 15.65 -13.37 3.15
N HIS A 169 14.63 -14.14 2.78
CA HIS A 169 14.57 -14.80 1.46
C HIS A 169 13.49 -14.22 0.55
N LEU A 170 13.80 -14.18 -0.74
CA LEU A 170 12.84 -13.91 -1.79
C LEU A 170 12.16 -15.22 -2.21
N LEU A 171 10.86 -15.14 -2.51
CA LEU A 171 10.00 -16.29 -2.77
C LEU A 171 9.13 -16.03 -3.99
N HIS A 172 9.14 -16.97 -4.93
CA HIS A 172 8.26 -16.99 -6.10
C HIS A 172 8.15 -18.41 -6.65
N ASP A 173 6.96 -18.78 -7.12
CA ASP A 173 6.66 -20.07 -7.73
C ASP A 173 6.99 -21.29 -6.87
N GLY A 174 6.91 -21.13 -5.54
CA GLY A 174 7.23 -22.19 -4.57
C GLY A 174 8.71 -22.31 -4.24
N ASP A 175 9.57 -21.58 -4.95
CA ASP A 175 11.02 -21.64 -4.81
C ASP A 175 11.60 -20.41 -4.10
N SER A 176 12.71 -20.65 -3.39
CA SER A 176 13.55 -19.59 -2.85
C SER A 176 14.41 -18.98 -3.96
N GLN A 177 14.24 -17.68 -4.18
CA GLN A 177 14.96 -16.89 -5.18
C GLN A 177 16.29 -16.33 -4.63
N GLY A 178 16.67 -16.72 -3.41
CA GLY A 178 17.93 -16.33 -2.76
C GLY A 178 17.77 -15.32 -1.62
N ASN A 179 18.90 -14.99 -1.00
CA ASN A 179 18.96 -14.03 0.10
C ASN A 179 18.70 -12.60 -0.38
N TYR A 180 17.96 -11.83 0.41
CA TYR A 180 17.72 -10.41 0.17
C TYR A 180 17.57 -9.65 1.50
N PRO A 181 18.21 -8.48 1.65
CA PRO A 181 19.13 -7.83 0.70
C PRO A 181 20.41 -8.62 0.40
N LEU A 182 21.06 -8.32 -0.74
CA LEU A 182 22.37 -8.89 -1.12
C LEU A 182 23.55 -8.31 -0.31
N LEU A 183 23.32 -8.03 0.97
CA LEU A 183 24.30 -7.49 1.91
C LEU A 183 24.84 -8.62 2.78
N ASN A 184 26.15 -8.61 3.04
CA ASN A 184 26.73 -9.50 4.05
C ASN A 184 26.12 -9.17 5.42
N ASN A 185 25.55 -10.18 6.09
CA ASN A 185 24.86 -10.05 7.37
C ASN A 185 23.73 -9.00 7.35
N ALA A 186 22.88 -9.03 6.32
CA ALA A 186 21.74 -8.12 6.22
C ALA A 186 20.90 -8.14 7.52
N PRO A 187 20.60 -6.96 8.11
CA PRO A 187 19.87 -6.90 9.38
C PRO A 187 18.48 -7.50 9.20
N LYS A 188 18.01 -8.25 10.21
CA LYS A 188 16.61 -8.70 10.24
C LYS A 188 15.65 -7.53 10.42
N TYR A 189 14.41 -7.71 10.00
CA TYR A 189 13.34 -6.74 10.22
C TYR A 189 13.17 -6.44 11.72
N GLN A 190 12.94 -5.17 12.07
CA GLN A 190 12.61 -4.75 13.43
C GLN A 190 11.14 -4.33 13.49
N VAL A 191 10.43 -4.75 14.54
CA VAL A 191 9.00 -4.41 14.71
C VAL A 191 8.81 -2.89 14.70
N GLY A 192 7.81 -2.42 13.95
CA GLY A 192 7.50 -1.01 13.76
C GLY A 192 8.31 -0.33 12.64
N GLU A 193 9.31 -1.01 12.08
CA GLU A 193 10.08 -0.47 10.97
C GLU A 193 9.27 -0.44 9.68
N ARG A 194 9.39 0.66 8.94
CA ARG A 194 8.70 0.83 7.66
C ARG A 194 9.56 0.35 6.51
N ILE A 195 9.02 -0.62 5.78
CA ILE A 195 9.56 -1.06 4.50
C ILE A 195 8.79 -0.32 3.42
N ARG A 196 9.51 0.36 2.54
CA ARG A 196 8.92 0.92 1.34
C ARG A 196 9.05 -0.10 0.22
N VAL A 197 7.96 -0.33 -0.49
CA VAL A 197 7.89 -1.22 -1.63
C VAL A 197 7.75 -0.37 -2.89
N ILE A 198 8.57 -0.66 -3.90
CA ILE A 198 8.58 0.03 -5.18
C ILE A 198 8.25 -0.99 -6.26
N LEU A 199 7.11 -0.79 -6.91
CA LEU A 199 6.69 -1.56 -8.08
C LEU A 199 6.86 -0.71 -9.33
N ASP A 200 7.68 -1.20 -10.24
CA ASP A 200 7.88 -0.61 -11.56
C ASP A 200 7.20 -1.49 -12.62
N CYS A 201 6.03 -1.06 -13.11
CA CYS A 201 5.33 -1.78 -14.17
C CYS A 201 5.91 -1.52 -15.56
N GLU A 202 6.80 -0.53 -15.72
CA GLU A 202 7.44 -0.22 -17.01
C GLU A 202 8.67 -1.09 -17.21
N ASP A 203 9.50 -1.21 -16.15
CA ASP A 203 10.68 -2.08 -16.15
C ASP A 203 10.40 -3.51 -15.65
N ASN A 204 9.15 -3.79 -15.24
CA ASN A 204 8.71 -5.08 -14.69
C ASN A 204 9.56 -5.54 -13.50
N THR A 205 9.76 -4.64 -12.53
CA THR A 205 10.56 -4.90 -11.33
C THR A 205 9.82 -4.63 -10.02
N LEU A 206 10.22 -5.37 -8.98
CA LEU A 206 9.86 -5.09 -7.59
C LEU A 206 11.14 -4.85 -6.79
N ALA A 207 11.17 -3.77 -6.02
CA ALA A 207 12.29 -3.41 -5.16
C ALA A 207 11.79 -2.98 -3.78
N PHE A 208 12.71 -2.92 -2.82
CA PHE A 208 12.41 -2.49 -1.46
C PHE A 208 13.41 -1.46 -0.97
N GLU A 209 12.94 -0.50 -0.17
CA GLU A 209 13.79 0.41 0.60
C GLU A 209 13.51 0.23 2.10
N ARG A 210 14.54 0.44 2.90
CA ARG A 210 14.48 0.39 4.36
C ARG A 210 15.30 1.54 4.91
N ASN A 211 14.73 2.35 5.80
CA ASN A 211 15.37 3.56 6.35
C ASN A 211 15.99 4.46 5.28
N TYR A 212 15.26 4.71 4.18
CA TYR A 212 15.72 5.49 3.02
C TYR A 212 16.93 4.91 2.27
N GLN A 213 17.27 3.64 2.52
CA GLN A 213 18.30 2.93 1.79
C GLN A 213 17.65 1.97 0.79
N PHE A 214 18.01 2.11 -0.48
CA PHE A 214 17.64 1.16 -1.53
C PHE A 214 18.36 -0.17 -1.32
N LEU A 215 17.59 -1.26 -1.29
CA LEU A 215 18.10 -2.60 -0.98
C LEU A 215 18.40 -3.45 -2.22
N GLY A 216 18.18 -2.90 -3.42
CA GLY A 216 18.33 -3.58 -4.69
C GLY A 216 16.98 -3.97 -5.31
N VAL A 217 17.03 -4.43 -6.56
CA VAL A 217 15.87 -5.03 -7.23
C VAL A 217 15.72 -6.46 -6.71
N ALA A 218 14.56 -6.77 -6.13
CA ALA A 218 14.23 -8.08 -5.60
C ALA A 218 13.72 -9.02 -6.71
N PHE A 219 12.82 -8.56 -7.55
CA PHE A 219 12.25 -9.35 -8.64
C PHE A 219 12.34 -8.60 -9.97
N ARG A 220 12.57 -9.34 -11.05
CA ARG A 220 12.60 -8.86 -12.44
C ARG A 220 11.73 -9.74 -13.30
N GLY A 221 11.29 -9.21 -14.44
CA GLY A 221 10.45 -9.97 -15.37
C GLY A 221 9.07 -10.25 -14.79
N LEU A 222 8.56 -9.32 -13.98
CA LEU A 222 7.17 -9.37 -13.54
C LEU A 222 6.23 -9.45 -14.76
N PRO A 223 5.11 -10.18 -14.66
CA PRO A 223 4.21 -10.34 -15.79
C PRO A 223 3.45 -9.05 -16.08
N ASP A 224 3.02 -8.89 -17.34
CA ASP A 224 2.07 -7.87 -17.76
C ASP A 224 0.65 -8.25 -17.27
N LYS A 225 0.46 -8.20 -15.96
CA LYS A 225 -0.79 -8.44 -15.25
C LYS A 225 -1.01 -7.30 -14.26
N LYS A 226 -2.26 -7.17 -13.81
CA LYS A 226 -2.57 -6.28 -12.69
C LYS A 226 -2.02 -6.86 -11.38
N LEU A 227 -1.11 -6.15 -10.73
CA LEU A 227 -0.41 -6.56 -9.52
C LEU A 227 -0.86 -5.71 -8.32
N TYR A 228 -1.20 -6.38 -7.22
CA TYR A 228 -1.74 -5.78 -6.01
C TYR A 228 -0.69 -5.83 -4.90
N PRO A 229 -0.53 -4.76 -4.10
CA PRO A 229 0.19 -4.83 -2.83
C PRO A 229 -0.36 -5.99 -2.00
N ALA A 230 0.51 -6.82 -1.44
CA ALA A 230 0.10 -8.01 -0.70
C ALA A 230 1.02 -8.34 0.46
N ILE A 231 0.46 -8.98 1.48
CA ILE A 231 1.19 -9.61 2.58
C ILE A 231 0.63 -10.99 2.88
N SER A 232 1.41 -11.83 3.55
CA SER A 232 0.92 -13.02 4.26
C SER A 232 1.54 -13.12 5.65
N ALA A 233 0.75 -13.48 6.65
CA ALA A 233 1.16 -13.54 8.05
C ALA A 233 0.59 -14.77 8.78
N VAL A 234 1.31 -15.21 9.81
CA VAL A 234 0.95 -16.39 10.64
C VAL A 234 0.75 -16.05 12.12
N TYR A 235 1.27 -14.91 12.59
CA TYR A 235 1.22 -14.55 14.01
C TYR A 235 -0.19 -14.09 14.41
N GLY A 236 -0.67 -14.56 15.56
CA GLY A 236 -1.98 -14.18 16.08
C GLY A 236 -1.96 -12.76 16.65
N ASN A 237 -3.04 -12.00 16.44
CA ASN A 237 -3.17 -10.60 16.84
C ASN A 237 -2.14 -9.66 16.20
N THR A 238 -1.48 -10.09 15.11
CA THR A 238 -0.55 -9.21 14.41
C THR A 238 -1.33 -8.15 13.63
N GLU A 239 -0.78 -6.94 13.60
CA GLU A 239 -1.33 -5.81 12.88
C GLU A 239 -0.32 -5.32 11.85
N VAL A 240 -0.80 -5.08 10.64
CA VAL A 240 0.03 -4.65 9.51
C VAL A 240 -0.61 -3.43 8.86
N SER A 241 0.12 -2.33 8.85
CA SER A 241 -0.33 -1.06 8.30
C SER A 241 0.27 -0.84 6.93
N MET A 242 -0.50 -0.26 6.00
CA MET A 242 -0.03 0.11 4.67
C MET A 242 -0.45 1.53 4.31
N VAL A 243 0.50 2.32 3.79
CA VAL A 243 0.25 3.68 3.33
C VAL A 243 0.83 3.86 1.93
N TYR A 244 -0.05 4.10 0.95
CA TYR A 244 0.37 4.37 -0.41
C TYR A 244 0.90 5.79 -0.56
N LEU A 245 2.11 5.92 -1.10
CA LEU A 245 2.83 7.18 -1.24
C LEU A 245 2.56 7.85 -2.60
N GLY A 246 2.38 7.05 -3.66
CA GLY A 246 2.25 7.55 -5.03
C GLY A 246 3.39 7.08 -5.91
N HIS A 247 3.83 7.96 -6.80
CA HIS A 247 5.04 7.73 -7.58
C HIS A 247 6.27 7.76 -6.64
N PRO A 248 7.23 6.83 -6.78
CA PRO A 248 8.45 6.87 -5.99
C PRO A 248 9.28 8.13 -6.31
N LEU A 249 10.09 8.58 -5.35
CA LEU A 249 10.94 9.78 -5.48
C LEU A 249 12.38 9.44 -5.86
N ASP A 250 12.64 8.21 -6.33
CA ASP A 250 13.95 7.76 -6.76
C ASP A 250 14.28 8.30 -8.17
N GLY A 251 15.31 9.13 -8.24
CA GLY A 251 15.73 9.89 -9.43
C GLY A 251 16.28 11.26 -9.04
#